data_AF-A0A6H5H4S4-F1
#
_entry.id   AF-A0A6H5H4S4-F1
#
_cell.length_a   1.000
_cell.length_b   1.000
_cell.length_c   1.000
_cell.angle_alpha   90.00
_cell.angle_beta   90.00
_cell.angle_gamma   90.00
#
_symmetry.space_group_name_H-M   'P 1'
#
loop_
_entity.id
_entity.type
_entity.pdbx_description
1 polymer ?
#
loop_
_entity_poly.entity_id
_entity_poly.type
_entity_poly.pdbx_seq_one_letter_code
_entity_poly.pdbx_strand_id
1 'polypeptide(L)'
;MRRTTVTVFEVLERAWESRNCALIDMKIEFGIDSNGEILVSDIIDSDSWRLWPSGDKRLMKDKQVYRNLEKVTDADLETIKSNFMWIASQLEYFSQSSTGLAVVLMGSPSDQEHARKIEKTCQIIGLPCELRVTSAHKGTEETLKIAAEYEGSGRDVVLIAVAGRSNGLGPVLSGNTTLPVINSPPVNSSNMSQDIWSSLCTPSDKTSQGYRIDTDDFMISLIKYD
;
A
#
# COMPACT_ATOMS: atom_id res chain seq x y z
N MET A 1 16.71 -7.26 15.20
CA MET A 1 15.73 -7.58 16.27
C MET A 1 14.84 -6.38 16.60
N ARG A 2 15.25 -5.33 17.34
CA ARG A 2 14.33 -4.21 17.74
C ARG A 2 13.50 -3.62 16.59
N ARG A 3 14.13 -3.22 15.49
CA ARG A 3 13.42 -2.66 14.32
C ARG A 3 12.41 -3.66 13.76
N THR A 4 12.83 -4.90 13.56
CA THR A 4 11.96 -6.00 13.10
C THR A 4 10.78 -6.22 14.04
N THR A 5 10.98 -6.17 15.36
CA THR A 5 9.90 -6.29 16.35
C THR A 5 8.86 -5.19 16.19
N VAL A 6 9.30 -3.94 16.05
CA VAL A 6 8.40 -2.80 15.85
C VAL A 6 7.65 -2.96 14.52
N THR A 7 8.33 -3.33 13.44
CA THR A 7 7.69 -3.54 12.13
C THR A 7 6.66 -4.67 12.16
N VAL A 8 6.95 -5.80 12.81
CA VAL A 8 5.98 -6.91 12.95
C VAL A 8 4.75 -6.44 13.74
N PHE A 9 4.96 -5.67 14.81
CA PHE A 9 3.88 -5.09 15.59
C PHE A 9 3.02 -4.14 14.74
N GLU A 10 3.62 -3.17 14.04
CA GLU A 10 2.91 -2.19 13.19
C GLU A 10 2.10 -2.86 12.07
N VAL A 11 2.64 -3.91 11.44
CA VAL A 11 1.93 -4.67 10.41
C VAL A 11 0.71 -5.37 10.98
N LEU A 12 0.85 -6.05 12.13
CA LEU A 12 -0.26 -6.75 12.77
C LEU A 12 -1.28 -5.78 13.39
N GLU A 13 -0.82 -4.63 13.90
CA GLU A 13 -1.67 -3.57 14.43
C GLU A 13 -2.61 -3.04 13.34
N ARG A 14 -2.07 -2.69 12.16
CA ARG A 14 -2.88 -2.27 11.00
C ARG A 14 -3.83 -3.36 10.52
N ALA A 15 -3.37 -4.61 10.48
CA ALA A 15 -4.22 -5.74 10.11
C ALA A 15 -5.41 -5.90 11.07
N TRP A 16 -5.19 -5.78 12.38
CA TRP A 16 -6.25 -5.84 13.39
C TRP A 16 -7.16 -4.61 13.38
N GLU A 17 -6.63 -3.41 13.09
CA GLU A 17 -7.40 -2.18 12.96
C GLU A 17 -8.45 -2.29 11.85
N SER A 18 -8.11 -2.95 10.72
CA SER A 18 -9.07 -3.25 9.64
C SER A 18 -10.28 -4.09 10.09
N ARG A 19 -10.14 -4.77 11.24
CA ARG A 19 -11.19 -5.58 11.89
C ARG A 19 -11.77 -4.90 13.12
N ASN A 20 -11.58 -3.58 13.25
CA ASN A 20 -11.98 -2.78 14.40
C ASN A 20 -11.48 -3.37 15.74
N CYS A 21 -10.22 -3.80 15.76
CA CYS A 21 -9.55 -4.33 16.94
C CYS A 21 -8.25 -3.57 17.21
N ALA A 22 -7.99 -3.24 18.46
CA ALA A 22 -6.73 -2.66 18.88
C ALA A 22 -5.78 -3.76 19.35
N LEU A 23 -4.62 -3.86 18.70
CA LEU A 23 -3.48 -4.65 19.17
C LEU A 23 -2.71 -3.79 20.19
N ILE A 24 -2.65 -4.22 21.45
CA ILE A 24 -2.14 -3.38 22.54
C ILE A 24 -0.65 -3.57 22.77
N ASP A 25 -0.22 -4.83 22.78
CA ASP A 25 1.17 -5.25 22.89
C ASP A 25 1.34 -6.66 22.35
N MET A 26 2.58 -7.04 22.07
CA MET A 26 2.93 -8.40 21.66
C MET A 26 4.32 -8.81 22.13
N LYS A 27 4.52 -10.13 22.26
CA LYS A 27 5.82 -10.77 22.42
C LYS A 27 6.09 -11.62 21.18
N ILE A 28 7.29 -11.49 20.60
CA ILE A 28 7.79 -12.37 19.54
C ILE A 28 9.17 -12.88 19.92
N GLU A 29 9.57 -14.00 19.31
CA GLU A 29 10.89 -14.59 19.50
C GLU A 29 11.68 -14.56 18.19
N PHE A 30 13.01 -14.68 18.31
CA PHE A 30 13.91 -14.72 17.17
C PHE A 30 14.79 -15.95 17.24
N GLY A 31 15.01 -16.58 16.08
CA GLY A 31 15.94 -17.67 15.89
C GLY A 31 17.08 -17.27 14.97
N ILE A 32 18.09 -18.14 14.89
CA ILE A 32 19.17 -18.05 13.89
C ILE A 32 19.07 -19.29 13.02
N ASP A 33 19.04 -19.10 11.70
CA ASP A 33 18.98 -20.20 10.74
C ASP A 33 20.35 -20.86 10.48
N SER A 34 20.40 -21.84 9.58
CA SER A 34 21.65 -22.53 9.22
C SER A 34 22.69 -21.63 8.53
N ASN A 35 22.26 -20.50 7.98
CA ASN A 35 23.13 -19.54 7.30
C ASN A 35 23.62 -18.43 8.24
N GLY A 36 23.17 -18.42 9.49
CA GLY A 36 23.48 -17.37 10.47
C GLY A 36 22.56 -16.15 10.39
N GLU A 37 21.46 -16.22 9.64
CA GLU A 37 20.49 -15.13 9.51
C GLU A 37 19.51 -15.13 10.68
N ILE A 38 19.20 -13.93 11.20
CA ILE A 38 18.22 -13.76 12.29
C ILE A 38 16.81 -13.71 11.68
N LEU A 39 15.96 -14.63 12.11
CA LEU A 39 14.57 -14.74 11.66
C LEU A 39 13.60 -14.54 12.83
N VAL A 40 12.41 -13.99 12.55
CA VAL A 40 11.28 -14.13 13.49
C VAL A 40 10.95 -15.61 13.58
N SER A 41 10.86 -16.13 14.80
CA SER A 41 10.68 -17.56 15.08
C SER A 41 9.60 -17.72 16.17
N ASP A 42 9.31 -18.98 16.50
CA ASP A 42 8.21 -19.41 17.37
C ASP A 42 6.82 -19.09 16.78
N ILE A 43 5.77 -19.41 17.54
CA ILE A 43 4.38 -19.23 17.15
C ILE A 43 3.86 -17.87 17.65
N ILE A 44 3.22 -17.13 16.76
CA ILE A 44 2.42 -15.95 17.12
C ILE A 44 0.96 -16.37 17.15
N ASP A 45 0.39 -16.52 18.34
CA ASP A 45 -1.01 -16.88 18.56
C ASP A 45 -1.69 -15.96 19.58
N SER A 46 -2.87 -16.36 20.07
CA SER A 46 -3.66 -15.58 21.04
C SER A 46 -3.01 -15.46 22.42
N ASP A 47 -1.90 -16.16 22.67
CA ASP A 47 -1.10 -16.05 23.89
C ASP A 47 0.03 -15.03 23.76
N SER A 48 0.40 -14.69 22.52
CA SER A 48 1.51 -13.81 22.16
C SER A 48 1.14 -12.33 22.17
N TRP A 49 -0.14 -11.97 22.23
CA TRP A 49 -0.60 -10.57 22.19
C TRP A 49 -1.69 -10.23 23.21
N ARG A 50 -2.01 -8.94 23.31
CA ARG A 50 -3.27 -8.43 23.88
C ARG A 50 -4.12 -7.78 22.80
N LEU A 51 -5.38 -8.19 22.70
CA LEU A 51 -6.27 -7.80 21.61
C LEU A 51 -7.64 -7.35 22.12
N TRP A 52 -7.99 -6.08 21.85
CA TRP A 52 -9.22 -5.44 22.34
C TRP A 52 -10.13 -5.03 21.18
N PRO A 53 -11.27 -5.72 20.98
CA PRO A 53 -12.31 -5.27 20.05
C PRO A 53 -12.79 -3.86 20.38
N SER A 54 -12.90 -3.01 19.35
CA SER A 54 -13.26 -1.60 19.44
C SER A 54 -12.37 -0.78 20.40
N GLY A 55 -11.15 -1.25 20.67
CA GLY A 55 -10.26 -0.64 21.66
C GLY A 55 -10.73 -0.77 23.11
N ASP A 56 -11.79 -1.55 23.38
CA ASP A 56 -12.35 -1.70 24.71
C ASP A 56 -11.74 -2.89 25.45
N LYS A 57 -10.95 -2.60 26.48
CA LYS A 57 -10.33 -3.60 27.36
C LYS A 57 -11.34 -4.61 27.93
N ARG A 58 -12.61 -4.22 28.14
CA ARG A 58 -13.65 -5.12 28.66
C ARG A 58 -14.03 -6.23 27.68
N LEU A 59 -13.74 -6.03 26.39
CA LEU A 59 -14.03 -6.97 25.32
C LEU A 59 -12.84 -7.86 24.95
N MET A 60 -11.74 -7.82 25.73
CA MET A 60 -10.51 -8.54 25.45
C MET A 60 -10.76 -10.02 25.07
N LYS A 61 -10.04 -10.49 24.04
CA LYS A 61 -10.21 -11.84 23.47
C LYS A 61 -8.97 -12.73 23.63
N ASP A 62 -7.86 -12.16 24.07
CA ASP A 62 -6.59 -12.85 24.23
C ASP A 62 -6.46 -13.63 25.54
N LYS A 63 -5.31 -14.30 25.75
CA LYS A 63 -5.03 -15.11 26.95
C LYS A 63 -5.08 -14.31 28.26
N GLN A 64 -5.07 -12.99 28.24
CA GLN A 64 -5.27 -12.18 29.45
C GLN A 64 -6.61 -12.49 30.13
N VAL A 65 -7.65 -12.90 29.39
CA VAL A 65 -8.91 -13.38 29.97
C VAL A 65 -8.66 -14.53 30.94
N TYR A 66 -7.94 -15.56 30.50
CA TYR A 66 -7.58 -16.71 31.33
C TYR A 66 -6.69 -16.30 32.52
N ARG A 67 -5.69 -15.44 32.29
CA ARG A 67 -4.76 -14.97 33.33
C ARG A 67 -5.45 -14.17 34.45
N ASN A 68 -6.61 -13.56 34.17
CA ASN A 68 -7.36 -12.77 35.16
C ASN A 68 -8.25 -13.64 36.08
N LEU A 69 -8.44 -14.93 35.78
CA LEU A 69 -9.29 -15.81 36.58
C LEU A 69 -8.59 -16.24 37.87
N GLU A 70 -9.25 -16.05 39.01
CA GLU A 70 -8.76 -16.56 40.31
C GLU A 70 -8.94 -18.07 40.45
N LYS A 71 -10.03 -18.60 39.89
CA LYS A 71 -10.34 -20.03 39.80
C LYS A 71 -10.84 -20.31 38.39
N VAL A 72 -10.39 -21.43 37.83
CA VAL A 72 -10.73 -21.85 36.48
C VAL A 72 -11.86 -22.87 36.56
N THR A 73 -13.01 -22.56 35.94
CA THR A 73 -14.13 -23.49 35.75
C THR A 73 -14.24 -23.93 34.30
N ASP A 74 -14.97 -25.01 34.03
CA ASP A 74 -15.22 -25.48 32.66
C ASP A 74 -15.97 -24.42 31.82
N ALA A 75 -16.85 -23.64 32.45
CA ALA A 75 -17.57 -22.56 31.78
C ALA A 75 -16.62 -21.42 31.34
N ASP A 76 -15.59 -21.13 32.15
CA ASP A 76 -14.57 -20.15 31.79
C ASP A 76 -13.74 -20.62 30.60
N LEU A 77 -13.36 -21.91 30.60
CA LEU A 77 -12.61 -22.53 29.50
C LEU A 77 -13.39 -22.50 28.19
N GLU A 78 -14.71 -22.75 28.21
CA GLU A 78 -15.53 -22.64 27.00
C GLU A 78 -15.62 -21.19 26.49
N THR A 79 -15.61 -20.21 27.40
CA THR A 79 -15.56 -18.79 27.04
C THR A 79 -14.23 -18.43 26.37
N ILE A 80 -13.11 -18.89 26.91
CA ILE A 80 -11.77 -18.65 26.34
C ILE A 80 -11.65 -19.31 24.97
N LYS A 81 -12.12 -20.56 24.83
CA LYS A 81 -12.17 -21.27 23.56
C LYS A 81 -12.99 -20.52 22.53
N SER A 82 -14.17 -20.01 22.93
CA SER A 82 -15.01 -19.18 22.05
C SER A 82 -14.30 -17.89 21.60
N ASN A 83 -13.52 -17.27 22.48
CA ASN A 83 -12.71 -16.11 22.13
C ASN A 83 -11.63 -16.45 21.10
N PHE A 84 -10.91 -17.57 21.28
CA PHE A 84 -9.84 -17.98 20.37
C PHE A 84 -10.41 -18.41 19.00
N MET A 85 -11.55 -19.09 18.97
CA MET A 85 -12.27 -19.39 17.73
C MET A 85 -12.71 -18.12 17.01
N TRP A 86 -13.18 -17.11 17.76
CA TRP A 86 -13.51 -15.82 17.18
C TRP A 86 -12.27 -15.15 16.56
N ILE A 87 -11.13 -15.12 17.27
CA ILE A 87 -9.86 -14.60 16.72
C ILE A 87 -9.49 -15.35 15.43
N ALA A 88 -9.52 -16.68 15.44
CA ALA A 88 -9.21 -17.50 14.27
C ALA A 88 -10.09 -17.14 13.06
N SER A 89 -11.40 -16.94 13.26
CA SER A 89 -12.30 -16.51 12.19
C SER A 89 -11.99 -15.10 11.67
N GLN A 90 -11.45 -14.19 12.49
CA GLN A 90 -11.06 -12.86 12.03
C GLN A 90 -9.80 -12.88 11.16
N LEU A 91 -8.88 -13.82 11.43
CA LEU A 91 -7.65 -13.97 10.66
C LEU A 91 -7.90 -14.34 9.20
N GLU A 92 -9.03 -14.97 8.87
CA GLU A 92 -9.43 -15.27 7.49
C GLU A 92 -9.51 -14.00 6.61
N TYR A 93 -9.80 -12.84 7.23
CA TYR A 93 -9.95 -11.56 6.55
C TYR A 93 -8.63 -10.78 6.37
N PHE A 94 -7.49 -11.27 6.88
CA PHE A 94 -6.19 -10.58 6.76
C PHE A 94 -5.63 -10.63 5.34
N SER A 95 -6.16 -11.49 4.47
CA SER A 95 -5.58 -11.83 3.16
C SER A 95 -6.20 -11.11 1.97
N GLN A 96 -7.02 -10.08 2.19
CA GLN A 96 -7.75 -9.44 1.09
C GLN A 96 -6.80 -8.62 0.20
N SER A 97 -6.79 -8.92 -1.10
CA SER A 97 -5.96 -8.21 -2.10
C SER A 97 -6.41 -6.76 -2.25
N SER A 98 -5.47 -5.88 -2.61
CA SER A 98 -5.80 -4.47 -2.85
C SER A 98 -6.87 -4.32 -3.92
N THR A 99 -7.85 -3.46 -3.66
CA THR A 99 -8.86 -3.03 -4.65
C THR A 99 -8.30 -2.00 -5.63
N GLY A 100 -7.17 -1.39 -5.25
CA GLY A 100 -6.49 -0.34 -5.98
C GLY A 100 -6.02 -0.75 -7.38
N LEU A 101 -5.79 0.25 -8.23
CA LEU A 101 -5.27 0.10 -9.58
C LEU A 101 -4.27 1.21 -9.90
N ALA A 102 -3.09 0.83 -10.36
CA ALA A 102 -2.17 1.77 -11.01
C ALA A 102 -2.41 1.76 -12.52
N VAL A 103 -2.58 2.92 -13.13
CA VAL A 103 -2.66 3.05 -14.59
C VAL A 103 -1.49 3.89 -15.08
N VAL A 104 -0.57 3.26 -15.79
CA VAL A 104 0.57 3.95 -16.39
C VAL A 104 0.19 4.42 -17.79
N LEU A 105 0.12 5.74 -17.95
CA LEU A 105 -0.18 6.42 -19.20
C LEU A 105 1.14 6.91 -19.81
N MET A 106 1.57 6.30 -20.92
CA MET A 106 2.81 6.69 -21.60
C MET A 106 2.55 7.53 -22.85
N GLY A 107 3.30 8.64 -22.97
CA GLY A 107 3.21 9.61 -24.07
C GLY A 107 3.62 9.05 -25.44
N SER A 108 4.44 8.00 -25.44
CA SER A 108 5.01 7.37 -26.62
C SER A 108 5.24 5.87 -26.37
N PRO A 109 5.05 4.99 -27.38
CA PRO A 109 5.47 3.58 -27.29
C PRO A 109 6.96 3.40 -26.97
N SER A 110 7.81 4.38 -27.29
CA SER A 110 9.24 4.34 -26.96
C SER A 110 9.53 4.27 -25.46
N ASP A 111 8.59 4.70 -24.62
CA ASP A 111 8.77 4.79 -23.17
C ASP A 111 8.36 3.47 -22.45
N GLN A 112 8.05 2.43 -23.24
CA GLN A 112 7.57 1.15 -22.73
C GLN A 112 8.54 0.48 -21.75
N GLU A 113 9.85 0.57 -21.97
CA GLU A 113 10.83 -0.02 -21.06
C GLU A 113 10.75 0.60 -19.65
N HIS A 114 10.54 1.92 -19.57
CA HIS A 114 10.36 2.63 -18.30
C HIS A 114 9.02 2.25 -17.64
N ALA A 115 7.94 2.22 -18.42
CA ALA A 115 6.62 1.82 -17.92
C ALA A 115 6.59 0.38 -17.38
N ARG A 116 7.32 -0.55 -18.02
CA ARG A 116 7.44 -1.94 -17.54
C ARG A 116 8.19 -2.05 -16.21
N LYS A 117 9.13 -1.15 -15.92
CA LYS A 117 9.79 -1.09 -14.60
C LYS A 117 8.79 -0.71 -13.51
N ILE A 118 7.93 0.27 -13.78
CA ILE A 118 6.85 0.68 -12.86
C ILE A 118 5.87 -0.47 -12.64
N GLU A 119 5.43 -1.12 -13.72
CA GLU A 119 4.53 -2.29 -13.65
C GLU A 119 5.14 -3.42 -12.80
N LYS A 120 6.44 -3.72 -12.98
CA LYS A 120 7.14 -4.72 -12.18
C LYS A 120 7.17 -4.34 -10.70
N THR A 121 7.42 -3.07 -10.35
CA THR A 121 7.36 -2.60 -8.97
C THR A 121 5.93 -2.76 -8.40
N CYS A 122 4.90 -2.40 -9.16
CA CYS A 122 3.50 -2.60 -8.76
C CYS A 122 3.18 -4.08 -8.50
N GLN A 123 3.70 -4.99 -9.34
CA GLN A 123 3.52 -6.43 -9.16
C GLN A 123 4.19 -6.96 -7.88
N ILE A 124 5.40 -6.48 -7.56
CA ILE A 124 6.13 -6.88 -6.34
C ILE A 124 5.31 -6.57 -5.08
N ILE A 125 4.52 -5.51 -5.11
CA ILE A 125 3.71 -5.04 -3.97
C ILE A 125 2.27 -5.52 -4.00
N GLY A 126 1.88 -6.32 -5.01
CA GLY A 126 0.51 -6.80 -5.17
C GLY A 126 -0.49 -5.74 -5.62
N LEU A 127 -0.04 -4.66 -6.27
CA LEU A 127 -0.90 -3.63 -6.88
C LEU A 127 -1.14 -3.97 -8.37
N PRO A 128 -2.38 -4.25 -8.80
CA PRO A 128 -2.71 -4.38 -10.22
C PRO A 128 -2.26 -3.15 -11.00
N CYS A 129 -1.66 -3.37 -12.17
CA CYS A 129 -1.13 -2.30 -13.00
C CYS A 129 -1.54 -2.49 -14.46
N GLU A 130 -2.05 -1.42 -15.08
CA GLU A 130 -2.40 -1.38 -16.49
C GLU A 130 -1.53 -0.37 -17.24
N LEU A 131 -1.19 -0.69 -18.49
CA LEU A 131 -0.38 0.16 -19.36
C LEU A 131 -1.23 0.69 -20.51
N ARG A 132 -1.23 2.00 -20.72
CA ARG A 132 -1.93 2.67 -21.83
C ARG A 132 -0.99 3.63 -22.55
N VAL A 133 -1.14 3.76 -23.87
CA VAL A 133 -0.41 4.73 -24.68
C VAL A 133 -1.36 5.85 -25.08
N THR A 134 -1.04 7.09 -24.70
CA THR A 134 -1.83 8.27 -25.08
C THR A 134 -0.97 9.52 -25.01
N SER A 135 -1.23 10.50 -25.87
CA SER A 135 -0.41 11.72 -25.95
C SER A 135 -1.28 12.95 -25.78
N ALA A 136 -1.05 13.69 -24.69
CA ALA A 136 -1.73 14.95 -24.45
C ALA A 136 -1.48 16.01 -25.54
N HIS A 137 -0.38 15.90 -26.30
CA HIS A 137 -0.05 16.83 -27.39
C HIS A 137 -0.63 16.42 -28.74
N LYS A 138 -0.73 15.11 -29.02
CA LYS A 138 -1.15 14.59 -30.34
C LYS A 138 -2.60 14.10 -30.36
N GLY A 139 -3.18 13.81 -29.20
CA GLY A 139 -4.49 13.21 -29.04
C GLY A 139 -5.09 13.53 -27.68
N THR A 140 -5.22 14.81 -27.36
CA THR A 140 -5.73 15.30 -26.06
C THR A 140 -7.11 14.74 -25.74
N GLU A 141 -8.03 14.73 -26.70
CA GLU A 141 -9.39 14.22 -26.51
C GLU A 141 -9.38 12.74 -26.10
N GLU A 142 -8.52 11.94 -26.73
CA GLU A 142 -8.37 10.53 -26.38
C GLU A 142 -7.78 10.37 -24.97
N THR A 143 -6.77 11.16 -24.60
CA THR A 143 -6.24 11.18 -23.23
C THR A 143 -7.34 11.44 -22.19
N LEU A 144 -8.24 12.39 -22.46
CA LEU A 144 -9.34 12.73 -21.56
C LEU A 144 -10.40 11.63 -21.49
N LYS A 145 -10.71 10.97 -22.62
CA LYS A 145 -11.62 9.80 -22.64
C LYS A 145 -11.08 8.67 -21.79
N ILE A 146 -9.79 8.34 -21.93
CA ILE A 146 -9.13 7.31 -21.13
C ILE A 146 -9.16 7.67 -19.64
N ALA A 147 -8.90 8.93 -19.27
CA ALA A 147 -9.01 9.35 -17.88
C ALA A 147 -10.42 9.15 -17.32
N ALA A 148 -11.45 9.53 -18.09
CA ALA A 148 -12.86 9.36 -17.72
C ALA A 148 -13.28 7.89 -17.58
N GLU A 149 -12.71 6.97 -18.37
CA GLU A 149 -12.92 5.51 -18.21
C GLU A 149 -12.55 5.05 -16.80
N TYR A 150 -11.38 5.45 -16.31
CA TYR A 150 -10.89 5.04 -15.00
C TYR A 150 -11.58 5.79 -13.85
N GLU A 151 -11.89 7.07 -14.04
CA GLU A 151 -12.64 7.85 -13.06
C GLU A 151 -14.05 7.27 -12.85
N GLY A 152 -14.69 6.78 -13.93
CA GLY A 152 -15.98 6.10 -13.89
C GLY A 152 -15.93 4.62 -13.50
N SER A 153 -14.76 4.05 -13.19
CA SER A 153 -14.60 2.60 -12.97
C SER A 153 -15.11 2.11 -11.61
N GLY A 154 -15.31 3.02 -10.64
CA GLY A 154 -15.67 2.67 -9.26
C GLY A 154 -14.55 2.00 -8.46
N ARG A 155 -13.31 2.06 -8.95
CA ARG A 155 -12.10 1.56 -8.28
C ARG A 155 -11.25 2.71 -7.75
N ASP A 156 -10.43 2.44 -6.75
CA ASP A 156 -9.39 3.37 -6.30
C ASP A 156 -8.24 3.36 -7.30
N VAL A 157 -8.14 4.41 -8.13
CA VAL A 157 -7.17 4.48 -9.23
C VAL A 157 -6.13 5.57 -8.97
N VAL A 158 -4.86 5.24 -9.19
CA VAL A 158 -3.76 6.21 -9.33
C VAL A 158 -3.26 6.23 -10.78
N LEU A 159 -3.15 7.42 -11.35
CA LEU A 159 -2.63 7.61 -12.70
C LEU A 159 -1.14 7.95 -12.63
N ILE A 160 -0.33 7.27 -13.44
CA ILE A 160 1.11 7.47 -13.52
C ILE A 160 1.45 7.96 -14.92
N ALA A 161 1.81 9.23 -15.04
CA ALA A 161 2.14 9.86 -16.32
C ALA A 161 3.62 9.67 -16.66
N VAL A 162 3.89 8.93 -17.74
CA VAL A 162 5.23 8.69 -18.29
C VAL A 162 5.36 9.49 -19.59
N ALA A 163 6.04 10.63 -19.53
CA ALA A 163 6.29 11.44 -20.72
C ALA A 163 7.69 12.06 -20.67
N GLY A 164 8.49 11.80 -21.70
CA GLY A 164 9.81 12.43 -21.85
C GLY A 164 9.73 13.86 -22.38
N ARG A 165 10.86 14.58 -22.32
CA ARG A 165 10.98 15.98 -22.77
C ARG A 165 10.04 16.90 -21.99
N SER A 166 9.27 17.74 -22.68
CA SER A 166 8.23 18.56 -22.07
C SER A 166 7.01 17.69 -21.75
N ASN A 167 6.85 17.33 -20.47
CA ASN A 167 5.73 16.55 -19.97
C ASN A 167 4.45 17.39 -19.94
N GLY A 168 3.64 17.30 -20.99
CA GLY A 168 2.27 17.81 -20.98
C GLY A 168 1.23 16.81 -20.49
N LEU A 169 1.57 15.52 -20.43
CA LEU A 169 0.61 14.46 -20.10
C LEU A 169 0.13 14.54 -18.65
N GLY A 170 1.07 14.64 -17.71
CA GLY A 170 0.74 14.77 -16.29
C GLY A 170 -0.09 16.00 -15.95
N PRO A 171 0.33 17.21 -16.35
CA PRO A 171 -0.42 18.43 -16.09
C PRO A 171 -1.81 18.46 -16.74
N VAL A 172 -1.98 17.83 -17.91
CA VAL A 172 -3.30 17.70 -18.55
C VAL A 172 -4.18 16.74 -17.74
N LEU A 173 -3.69 15.57 -17.35
CA LEU A 173 -4.45 14.63 -16.51
C LEU A 173 -4.84 15.28 -15.18
N SER A 174 -3.87 15.83 -14.45
CA SER A 174 -4.11 16.43 -13.13
C SER A 174 -5.08 17.61 -13.16
N GLY A 175 -5.18 18.31 -14.30
CA GLY A 175 -6.12 19.42 -14.45
C GLY A 175 -7.54 18.99 -14.84
N ASN A 176 -7.77 17.71 -15.16
CA ASN A 176 -9.03 17.23 -15.73
C ASN A 176 -9.61 15.98 -15.04
N THR A 177 -8.97 15.47 -13.98
CA THR A 177 -9.51 14.37 -13.16
C THR A 177 -9.30 14.65 -11.67
N THR A 178 -10.16 14.07 -10.83
CA THR A 178 -9.97 14.05 -9.38
C THR A 178 -9.07 12.92 -8.90
N LEU A 179 -8.70 11.99 -9.79
CA LEU A 179 -7.79 10.89 -9.46
C LEU A 179 -6.37 11.41 -9.20
N PRO A 180 -5.62 10.82 -8.24
CA PRO A 180 -4.22 11.18 -8.03
C PRO A 180 -3.38 10.95 -9.30
N VAL A 181 -2.55 11.94 -9.65
CA VAL A 181 -1.65 11.87 -10.81
C VAL A 181 -0.20 12.02 -10.36
N ILE A 182 0.61 11.02 -10.67
CA ILE A 182 2.05 10.99 -10.37
C ILE A 182 2.84 11.11 -11.68
N ASN A 183 3.77 12.07 -11.73
CA ASN A 183 4.69 12.20 -12.87
C ASN A 183 5.88 11.25 -12.70
N SER A 184 6.16 10.44 -13.72
CA SER A 184 7.32 9.55 -13.81
C SER A 184 8.02 9.72 -15.17
N PRO A 185 8.68 10.86 -15.43
CA PRO A 185 9.28 11.12 -16.73
C PRO A 185 10.49 10.18 -16.96
N PRO A 186 10.63 9.57 -18.15
CA PRO A 186 11.78 8.74 -18.51
C PRO A 186 12.99 9.63 -18.81
N VAL A 187 13.63 10.13 -17.75
CA VAL A 187 14.83 10.98 -17.84
C VAL A 187 16.11 10.17 -17.67
N ASN A 188 17.19 10.67 -18.23
CA ASN A 188 18.55 10.19 -18.01
C ASN A 188 19.43 11.36 -17.51
N SER A 189 20.70 11.07 -17.20
CA SER A 189 21.62 12.08 -16.66
C SER A 189 21.84 13.29 -17.55
N SER A 190 21.63 13.18 -18.87
CA SER A 190 21.90 14.28 -19.81
C SER A 190 20.71 15.22 -20.02
N ASN A 191 19.47 14.79 -19.80
CA ASN A 191 18.27 15.62 -19.99
C ASN A 191 17.50 15.94 -18.71
N MET A 192 17.78 15.26 -17.59
CA MET A 192 17.05 15.42 -16.33
C MET A 192 16.98 16.87 -15.83
N SER A 193 18.07 17.63 -15.91
CA SER A 193 18.14 19.01 -15.38
C SER A 193 17.23 20.00 -16.12
N GLN A 194 16.83 19.68 -17.35
CA GLN A 194 15.96 20.52 -18.19
C GLN A 194 14.53 19.99 -18.19
N ASP A 195 14.36 18.69 -18.43
CA ASP A 195 13.04 18.08 -18.66
C ASP A 195 12.20 18.01 -17.37
N ILE A 196 12.82 17.83 -16.19
CA ILE A 196 12.10 17.63 -14.92
C ILE A 196 11.21 18.81 -14.54
N TRP A 197 11.60 20.03 -14.92
CA TRP A 197 10.85 21.26 -14.61
C TRP A 197 9.44 21.25 -15.21
N SER A 198 9.26 20.59 -16.35
CA SER A 198 7.94 20.43 -16.97
C SER A 198 6.97 19.59 -16.12
N SER A 199 7.49 18.76 -15.19
CA SER A 199 6.70 17.95 -14.25
C SER A 199 6.55 18.59 -12.87
N LEU A 200 7.45 19.51 -12.49
CA LEU A 200 7.49 20.15 -11.16
C LEU A 200 6.80 21.51 -11.13
N CYS A 201 6.92 22.31 -12.19
CA CYS A 201 6.44 23.68 -12.23
C CYS A 201 5.11 23.76 -13.00
N THR A 202 4.02 23.36 -12.36
CA THR A 202 2.67 23.43 -12.93
C THR A 202 1.93 24.73 -12.57
N PRO A 203 0.91 25.13 -13.36
CA PRO A 203 0.04 26.26 -13.01
C PRO A 203 -0.62 26.09 -11.63
N SER A 204 -0.96 27.22 -10.98
CA SER A 204 -1.67 27.22 -9.69
C SER A 204 -2.97 26.42 -9.77
N ASP A 205 -3.33 25.78 -8.64
CA ASP A 205 -4.48 24.86 -8.47
C ASP A 205 -4.37 23.49 -9.16
N LYS A 206 -3.22 23.16 -9.78
CA LYS A 206 -2.97 21.84 -10.39
C LYS A 206 -1.99 21.02 -9.54
N THR A 207 -2.53 20.11 -8.74
CA THR A 207 -1.77 19.20 -7.88
C THR A 207 -1.27 17.96 -8.64
N SER A 208 -0.48 18.13 -9.70
CA SER A 208 0.37 17.02 -10.14
C SER A 208 1.59 17.05 -9.24
N GLN A 209 1.74 16.08 -8.35
CA GLN A 209 2.98 16.00 -7.58
C GLN A 209 4.08 15.51 -8.53
N GLY A 210 4.98 16.42 -8.91
CA GLY A 210 6.19 16.07 -9.64
C GLY A 210 7.14 15.34 -8.71
N TYR A 211 7.34 14.04 -8.94
CA TYR A 211 8.36 13.27 -8.24
C TYR A 211 9.36 12.71 -9.24
N ARG A 212 10.60 12.57 -8.77
CA ARG A 212 11.52 11.62 -9.37
C ARG A 212 11.11 10.26 -8.85
N ILE A 213 10.60 9.41 -9.73
CA ILE A 213 10.46 7.99 -9.44
C ILE A 213 11.76 7.34 -9.92
N ASP A 214 12.77 7.28 -9.05
CA ASP A 214 13.63 6.10 -9.08
C ASP A 214 12.74 4.93 -8.64
N THR A 215 12.92 3.74 -9.21
CA THR A 215 12.04 2.57 -8.98
C THR A 215 11.86 2.22 -7.49
N ASP A 216 12.79 2.67 -6.64
CA ASP A 216 12.78 2.49 -5.19
C ASP A 216 11.94 3.57 -4.44
N ASP A 217 11.79 4.78 -5.00
CA ASP A 217 11.03 5.90 -4.40
C ASP A 217 9.51 5.77 -4.62
N PHE A 218 9.10 4.99 -5.63
CA PHE A 218 7.67 4.70 -5.90
C PHE A 218 6.97 4.11 -4.67
N MET A 219 7.66 3.23 -3.96
CA MET A 219 7.20 2.57 -2.74
C MET A 219 6.80 3.54 -1.64
N ILE A 220 7.62 4.57 -1.43
CA ILE A 220 7.43 5.54 -0.34
C ILE A 220 6.25 6.46 -0.66
N SER A 221 5.98 6.72 -1.94
CA SER A 221 4.89 7.60 -2.36
C SER A 221 3.50 6.97 -2.20
N LEU A 222 3.35 5.67 -2.47
CA LEU A 222 2.08 4.94 -2.30
C LEU A 222 1.67 4.80 -0.82
N ILE A 223 2.64 4.58 0.08
CA ILE A 223 2.39 4.40 1.53
C ILE A 223 1.87 5.68 2.21
N LYS A 224 2.03 6.87 1.59
CA LYS A 224 1.53 8.14 2.15
C LYS A 224 0.07 8.46 1.83
N TYR A 225 -0.58 7.63 1.02
CA TYR A 225 -1.98 7.83 0.59
C TYR A 225 -2.97 6.83 1.20
N ASP A 226 -2.52 5.94 2.09
CA ASP A 226 -3.33 5.10 2.98
C ASP A 226 -3.18 5.55 4.44
#